data_AF-A0A261WKI3-F1
#
_entry.id   AF-A0A261WKI3-F1
#
_cell.length_a   1.000
_cell.length_b   1.000
_cell.length_c   1.000
_cell.angle_alpha   90.00
_cell.angle_beta   90.00
_cell.angle_gamma   90.00
#
_symmetry.space_group_name_H-M   'P 1'
#
loop_
_entity.id
_entity.type
_entity.pdbx_description
1 polymer ?
#
loop_
_entity_poly.entity_id
_entity_poly.type
_entity_poly.pdbx_seq_one_letter_code
_entity_poly.pdbx_strand_id
1 'polypeptide(L)' 'RERIRRRIYPTKDAARAEVFDYIEMFYNPQRRHGSTGDLSPVEFERRYAQRGS' A
#
# COMPACT_ATOMS: atom_id res chain seq x y z
N ARG A 1 3.58 8.00 10.73
CA ARG A 1 4.70 7.16 11.24
C ARG A 1 5.26 6.37 10.06
N GLU A 2 6.32 6.86 9.44
CA GLU A 2 6.93 6.25 8.26
C GLU A 2 7.73 5.01 8.69
N ARG A 3 7.26 3.82 8.30
CA ARG A 3 7.81 2.53 8.78
C ARG A 3 9.03 2.05 8.01
N ILE A 4 9.29 2.58 6.83
CA ILE A 4 10.48 2.24 6.05
C ILE A 4 11.62 3.17 6.50
N ARG A 5 12.23 2.84 7.62
CA ARG A 5 13.56 3.38 7.96
C ARG A 5 14.55 2.85 6.93
N ARG A 6 15.60 3.63 6.62
CA ARG A 6 16.72 3.20 5.76
C ARG A 6 17.38 1.95 6.35
N ARG A 7 16.90 0.77 5.96
CA ARG A 7 17.40 -0.52 6.39
C ARG A 7 18.34 -1.07 5.31
N ILE A 8 19.48 -1.59 5.72
CA ILE A 8 20.37 -2.35 4.83
C ILE A 8 19.91 -3.79 4.88
N TYR A 9 19.54 -4.32 3.71
CA TYR A 9 19.08 -5.70 3.59
C TYR A 9 20.25 -6.61 3.20
N PRO A 10 20.35 -7.80 3.82
CA PRO A 10 21.42 -8.75 3.51
C PRO A 10 21.26 -9.35 2.10
N THR A 11 20.04 -9.45 1.58
CA THR A 11 19.74 -9.95 0.24
C THR A 11 18.64 -9.13 -0.42
N LYS A 12 18.58 -9.18 -1.77
CA LYS A 12 17.51 -8.52 -2.53
C LYS A 12 16.13 -9.11 -2.21
N ASP A 13 16.06 -10.40 -1.91
CA ASP A 13 14.78 -11.07 -1.65
C ASP A 13 14.22 -10.70 -0.27
N ALA A 14 15.09 -10.50 0.73
CA ALA A 14 14.66 -9.95 2.03
C ALA A 14 14.08 -8.52 1.87
N ALA A 15 14.69 -7.68 1.02
CA ALA A 15 14.15 -6.37 0.71
C ALA A 15 12.78 -6.45 0.01
N ARG A 16 12.64 -7.37 -0.95
CA ARG A 16 11.37 -7.58 -1.67
C ARG A 16 10.25 -8.02 -0.75
N ALA A 17 10.51 -8.96 0.15
CA ALA A 17 9.52 -9.44 1.11
C ALA A 17 9.05 -8.32 2.03
N GLU A 18 9.96 -7.53 2.61
CA GLU A 18 9.57 -6.42 3.51
C GLU A 18 8.80 -5.32 2.78
N VAL A 19 9.17 -5.00 1.53
CA VAL A 19 8.43 -4.04 0.69
C VAL A 19 7.05 -4.57 0.33
N PHE A 20 6.93 -5.85 -0.01
CA PHE A 20 5.66 -6.50 -0.30
C PHE A 20 4.72 -6.44 0.92
N ASP A 21 5.21 -6.84 2.08
CA ASP A 21 4.45 -6.78 3.34
C ASP A 21 4.01 -5.34 3.65
N TYR A 22 4.88 -4.35 3.41
CA TYR A 22 4.52 -2.95 3.57
C TYR A 22 3.39 -2.52 2.62
N ILE A 23 3.47 -2.92 1.35
CA ILE A 23 2.46 -2.57 0.35
C ILE A 23 1.12 -3.20 0.71
N GLU A 24 1.08 -4.50 0.98
CA GLU A 24 -0.14 -5.26 1.23
C GLU A 24 -0.77 -4.94 2.59
N MET A 25 0.03 -4.82 3.66
CA MET A 25 -0.52 -4.70 5.01
C MET A 25 -0.78 -3.25 5.41
N PHE A 26 -0.08 -2.28 4.81
CA PHE A 26 -0.15 -0.88 5.23
C PHE A 26 -0.51 0.07 4.09
N TYR A 27 0.18 0.00 2.95
CA TYR A 27 -0.01 0.99 1.89
C TYR A 27 -1.40 0.88 1.26
N ASN A 28 -1.69 -0.26 0.63
CA ASN A 28 -2.91 -0.49 -0.12
C ASN A 28 -4.20 -0.41 0.74
N PRO A 29 -4.26 -0.99 1.95
CA PRO A 29 -5.50 -0.97 2.75
C PRO A 29 -5.66 0.27 3.63
N GLN A 30 -4.57 0.87 4.15
CA GLN A 30 -4.67 1.90 5.19
C GLN A 30 -4.28 3.31 4.71
N ARG A 31 -3.48 3.44 3.64
CA ARG A 31 -3.01 4.76 3.21
C ARG A 31 -4.10 5.49 2.46
N ARG A 32 -4.55 6.61 3.02
CA ARG A 32 -5.58 7.48 2.42
C ARG A 32 -4.93 8.55 1.55
N HIS A 33 -5.51 8.80 0.39
CA HIS A 33 -5.04 9.85 -0.52
C HIS A 33 -6.13 10.91 -0.73
N GLY A 34 -5.82 12.18 -0.46
CA GLY A 34 -6.78 13.28 -0.63
C GLY A 34 -7.26 13.45 -2.07
N SER A 35 -6.41 13.19 -3.05
CA SER A 35 -6.76 13.16 -4.48
C SER A 35 -7.79 12.09 -4.84
N THR A 36 -7.96 11.10 -3.98
CA THR A 36 -8.83 9.93 -4.15
C THR A 36 -10.10 10.07 -3.27
N GLY A 37 -10.35 11.26 -2.72
CA GLY A 37 -11.45 11.51 -1.79
C GLY A 37 -11.21 10.88 -0.42
N ASP A 38 -9.95 10.88 0.03
CA ASP A 38 -9.47 10.25 1.26
C ASP A 38 -9.75 8.75 1.33
N LEU A 39 -9.82 8.04 0.21
CA LEU A 39 -9.95 6.59 0.20
C LEU A 39 -8.58 5.91 0.18
N SER A 40 -8.53 4.69 0.71
CA SER A 40 -7.39 3.83 0.42
C SER A 40 -7.43 3.30 -1.02
N PRO A 41 -6.29 2.95 -1.62
CA PRO A 41 -6.24 2.35 -2.95
C PRO A 41 -7.23 1.20 -3.13
N VAL A 42 -7.30 0.28 -2.17
CA VAL A 42 -8.24 -0.86 -2.20
C VAL A 42 -9.69 -0.41 -2.20
N GLU A 43 -10.04 0.58 -1.37
CA GLU A 43 -11.41 1.10 -1.31
C GLU A 43 -11.80 1.84 -2.59
N PHE A 44 -10.85 2.58 -3.18
CA PHE A 44 -11.05 3.25 -4.45
C PHE A 44 -11.32 2.26 -5.57
N GLU A 45 -10.48 1.24 -5.73
CA GLU A 45 -10.68 0.17 -6.72
C GLU A 45 -12.02 -0.54 -6.54
N ARG A 46 -12.40 -0.88 -5.30
CA ARG A 46 -13.70 -1.49 -4.99
C ARG A 46 -14.88 -0.61 -5.42
N ARG A 47 -14.83 0.69 -5.15
CA ARG A 47 -15.90 1.63 -5.57
C ARG A 47 -15.96 1.79 -7.08
N TYR A 48 -14.83 1.78 -7.76
CA TYR A 48 -14.78 1.84 -9.23
C TYR A 48 -15.34 0.56 -9.85
N ALA A 49 -14.97 -0.62 -9.33
CA ALA A 49 -15.52 -1.89 -9.78
C ALA A 49 -17.04 -1.98 -9.61
N GLN A 50 -17.59 -1.42 -8.53
CA GLN A 50 -19.04 -1.38 -8.27
C GLN A 50 -19.79 -0.36 -9.15
N ARG A 51 -19.13 0.69 -9.64
CA ARG A 51 -19.74 1.70 -10.52
C ARG A 51 -19.75 1.31 -11.99
N GLY A 52 -18.98 0.29 -12.37
CA GLY A 52 -18.94 -0.25 -13.72
C GLY A 52 -19.90 -1.42 -13.98
N SER A 53 -20.81 -1.71 -13.03
CA SER A 53 -21.89 -2.69 -13.18
C SER A 53 -23.24 -2.04 -13.48
#